data_AF-A0A1B6KRG1-F1
#
_entry.id   AF-A0A1B6KRG1-F1
#
_cell.length_a   1.000
_cell.length_b   1.000
_cell.length_c   1.000
_cell.angle_alpha   90.00
_cell.angle_beta   90.00
_cell.angle_gamma   90.00
#
_symmetry.space_group_name_H-M   'P 1'
#
loop_
_entity.id
_entity.type
_entity.pdbx_description
1 polymer ?
#
loop_
_entity_poly.entity_id
_entity_poly.type
_entity_poly.pdbx_seq_one_letter_code
_entity_poly.pdbx_strand_id
1 'polypeptide(L)'
;RTPAEVLFGRPLRTILDLLKPNTSAKIDNALVNQQLYHNKKCKFRSFEEGEAVWACVRGGRETVEGVISRRTGLLSYLVSIDGQLKRMHADHLRHRHLSEGEKM
;
A
#
# COMPACT_ATOMS: atom_id res chain seq x y z
N ARG A 1 21.22 -2.49 -0.85
CA ARG A 1 21.98 -1.29 -0.43
C ARG A 1 21.55 -0.92 0.97
N THR A 2 22.50 -0.66 1.85
CA THR A 2 22.21 -0.22 3.22
C THR A 2 21.83 1.28 3.22
N PRO A 3 21.10 1.77 4.24
CA PRO A 3 20.80 3.20 4.34
C PRO A 3 22.06 4.09 4.33
N ALA A 4 23.15 3.61 4.93
CA ALA A 4 24.45 4.31 4.91
C ALA A 4 25.05 4.40 3.50
N GLU A 5 25.03 3.32 2.73
CA GLU A 5 25.47 3.34 1.33
C GLU A 5 24.65 4.31 0.46
N VAL A 6 23.34 4.36 0.69
CA VAL A 6 22.45 5.28 -0.03
C VAL A 6 22.77 6.73 0.35
N LEU A 7 23.05 6.99 1.63
CA LEU A 7 23.39 8.33 2.12
C LEU A 7 24.73 8.83 1.58
N PHE A 8 25.76 7.98 1.58
CA PHE A 8 27.12 8.37 1.22
C PHE A 8 27.50 8.06 -0.23
N GLY A 9 26.61 7.44 -1.01
CA GLY A 9 26.83 7.07 -2.41
C GLY A 9 27.92 6.02 -2.63
N ARG A 10 28.50 5.45 -1.56
CA ARG A 10 29.55 4.43 -1.59
C ARG A 10 29.41 3.48 -0.39
N PRO A 11 29.91 2.24 -0.49
CA PRO A 11 30.06 1.37 0.66
C PRO A 11 31.05 1.96 1.66
N LEU A 12 30.62 2.10 2.91
CA LEU A 12 31.50 2.49 4.02
C LEU A 12 32.21 1.25 4.54
N ARG A 13 33.54 1.22 4.40
CA ARG A 13 34.38 0.19 5.01
C ARG A 13 34.41 0.41 6.52
N THR A 14 33.69 -0.42 7.26
CA THR A 14 33.73 -0.45 8.74
C THR A 14 34.51 -1.66 9.20
N ILE A 15 34.92 -1.69 10.48
CA ILE A 15 35.65 -2.82 11.07
C ILE A 15 34.83 -4.12 10.93
N LEU A 16 33.50 -4.04 11.08
CA LEU A 16 32.59 -5.18 10.92
C LEU A 16 32.52 -5.70 9.47
N ASP A 17 32.78 -4.84 8.49
CA ASP A 17 32.77 -5.21 7.07
C ASP A 17 33.98 -6.09 6.70
N LEU A 18 35.09 -5.98 7.46
CA LEU A 18 36.27 -6.85 7.31
C LEU A 18 36.02 -8.28 7.82
N LEU A 19 35.09 -8.44 8.77
CA LEU A 19 34.73 -9.75 9.33
C LEU A 19 33.74 -10.50 8.42
N LYS A 20 33.11 -9.81 7.46
CA LYS A 20 31.96 -10.34 6.74
C LYS A 20 32.41 -11.22 5.56
N PRO A 21 31.96 -12.50 5.48
CA PRO A 21 32.13 -13.29 4.27
C PRO A 21 31.29 -12.69 3.13
N ASN A 22 31.74 -12.85 1.88
CA ASN A 22 31.03 -12.33 0.72
C ASN A 22 29.64 -12.98 0.60
N THR A 23 28.59 -12.20 0.88
CA THR A 23 27.20 -12.66 1.03
C THR A 23 26.25 -12.04 0.01
N SER A 24 26.79 -11.41 -1.05
CA SER A 24 25.99 -10.67 -2.04
C SER A 24 24.82 -11.52 -2.59
N ALA A 25 25.10 -12.75 -3.02
CA ALA A 25 24.08 -13.65 -3.55
C ALA A 25 22.96 -13.98 -2.55
N LYS A 26 23.26 -14.08 -1.24
CA LYS A 26 22.22 -14.33 -0.21
C LYS A 26 21.32 -13.11 -0.04
N ILE A 27 21.90 -11.91 -0.09
CA ILE A 27 21.16 -10.65 0.03
C ILE A 27 20.25 -10.46 -1.18
N ASP A 28 20.74 -10.68 -2.39
CA ASP A 28 19.95 -10.53 -3.62
C ASP A 28 18.76 -11.49 -3.62
N ASN A 29 18.98 -12.76 -3.26
CA ASN A 29 17.90 -13.74 -3.11
C ASN A 29 16.89 -13.34 -2.02
N ALA A 30 17.35 -12.81 -0.88
CA ALA A 30 16.47 -12.35 0.18
C ALA A 30 15.58 -11.17 -0.28
N LEU A 31 16.15 -10.22 -1.03
CA LEU A 31 15.40 -9.08 -1.58
C LEU A 31 14.35 -9.53 -2.59
N VAL A 32 14.71 -10.42 -3.53
CA VAL A 32 13.77 -11.00 -4.50
C VAL A 32 12.65 -11.75 -3.79
N ASN A 33 12.99 -12.59 -2.81
CA ASN A 33 12.01 -13.32 -2.03
C ASN A 33 11.06 -12.37 -1.29
N GLN A 34 11.59 -11.33 -0.63
CA GLN A 34 10.78 -10.34 0.07
C GLN A 34 9.76 -9.67 -0.85
N GLN A 35 10.17 -9.28 -2.06
CA GLN A 35 9.27 -8.69 -3.07
C GLN A 35 8.19 -9.69 -3.51
N LEU A 36 8.56 -10.94 -3.78
CA LEU A 36 7.62 -11.98 -4.20
C LEU A 36 6.58 -12.29 -3.11
N TYR A 37 7.00 -12.45 -1.85
CA TYR A 37 6.09 -12.73 -0.74
C TYR A 37 5.19 -11.55 -0.41
N HIS A 38 5.70 -10.31 -0.52
CA HIS A 38 4.89 -9.11 -0.31
C HIS A 38 3.78 -8.98 -1.36
N ASN A 39 4.11 -9.18 -2.63
CA ASN A 39 3.16 -9.01 -3.74
C ASN A 39 2.05 -10.06 -3.74
N LYS A 40 2.28 -11.27 -3.21
CA LYS A 40 1.27 -12.34 -3.13
C LYS A 40 0.02 -11.98 -2.33
N LYS A 41 0.10 -11.07 -1.37
CA LYS A 41 -1.03 -10.68 -0.51
C LYS A 41 -1.73 -9.40 -0.95
N CYS A 42 -1.20 -8.69 -1.94
CA CYS A 42 -1.73 -7.41 -2.37
C CYS A 42 -2.94 -7.63 -3.28
N LYS A 43 -4.15 -7.49 -2.75
CA LYS A 43 -5.39 -7.51 -3.54
C LYS A 43 -5.54 -6.14 -4.20
N PHE A 44 -5.44 -6.08 -5.52
CA PHE A 44 -5.77 -4.85 -6.25
C PHE A 44 -7.24 -4.49 -6.04
N ARG A 45 -7.49 -3.26 -5.60
CA ARG A 45 -8.83 -2.69 -5.45
C ARG A 45 -8.96 -1.51 -6.40
N SER A 46 -9.93 -1.59 -7.29
CA SER A 46 -10.30 -0.52 -8.21
C SER A 46 -11.69 -0.03 -7.87
N PHE A 47 -11.89 1.28 -7.94
CA PHE A 47 -13.17 1.90 -7.68
C PHE A 47 -13.53 2.89 -8.80
N GLU A 48 -14.81 3.05 -9.07
CA GLU A 48 -15.31 3.99 -10.09
C GLU A 48 -15.83 5.29 -9.46
N GLU A 49 -15.89 6.36 -10.26
CA GLU A 49 -16.42 7.65 -9.82
C GLU A 49 -17.93 7.55 -9.61
N GLY A 50 -18.41 8.00 -8.45
CA GLY A 50 -19.82 7.88 -8.04
C GLY A 50 -20.14 6.63 -7.20
N GLU A 51 -19.20 5.71 -7.01
CA GLU A 51 -19.44 4.50 -6.22
C GLU A 51 -19.48 4.79 -4.70
N ALA A 52 -20.45 4.19 -4.00
CA ALA A 52 -20.55 4.25 -2.55
C ALA A 52 -19.54 3.27 -1.90
N VAL A 53 -18.68 3.80 -1.04
CA VAL A 53 -17.62 3.06 -0.37
C VAL A 53 -17.59 3.31 1.11
N TRP A 54 -17.05 2.35 1.83
CA TRP A 54 -16.65 2.50 3.22
C TRP A 54 -15.21 2.99 3.26
N ALA A 55 -15.01 4.21 3.75
CA ALA A 55 -13.71 4.82 3.93
C ALA A 55 -13.21 4.64 5.36
N CYS A 56 -12.04 4.03 5.52
CA CYS A 56 -11.44 3.82 6.81
C CYS A 56 -10.62 5.05 7.22
N VAL A 57 -11.07 5.74 8.27
CA VAL A 57 -10.49 6.95 8.82
C VAL A 57 -9.72 6.60 10.11
N ARG A 58 -8.82 7.49 10.54
CA ARG A 58 -8.02 7.34 11.78
C ARG A 58 -7.19 6.05 11.83
N GLY A 59 -6.62 5.65 10.69
CA GLY A 59 -5.70 4.51 10.60
C GLY A 59 -6.33 3.15 10.89
N GLY A 60 -7.61 2.96 10.58
CA GLY A 60 -8.28 1.67 10.77
C GLY A 60 -9.35 1.64 11.87
N ARG A 61 -9.47 2.70 12.68
CA ARG A 61 -10.33 2.71 13.87
C ARG A 61 -11.79 3.00 13.57
N GLU A 62 -12.06 3.76 12.51
CA GLU A 62 -13.39 4.25 12.20
C GLU A 62 -13.66 4.05 10.72
N THR A 63 -14.83 3.52 10.38
CA THR A 63 -15.22 3.30 9.00
C THR A 63 -16.44 4.17 8.74
N VAL A 64 -16.28 5.15 7.86
CA VAL A 64 -17.29 6.15 7.53
C VAL A 64 -17.78 5.90 6.11
N GLU A 65 -19.05 6.12 5.86
CA GLU A 65 -19.59 6.06 4.51
C GLU A 65 -19.10 7.25 3.68
N GLY A 66 -18.82 7.01 2.41
CA GLY A 66 -18.44 8.06 1.48
C GLY A 66 -18.69 7.65 0.05
N VAL A 67 -18.62 8.63 -0.84
CA VAL A 67 -18.79 8.43 -2.29
C VAL A 67 -17.50 8.85 -2.99
N ILE A 68 -17.01 8.03 -3.91
CA ILE A 68 -15.83 8.41 -4.70
C ILE A 68 -16.21 9.56 -5.63
N SER A 69 -15.52 10.68 -5.49
CA SER A 69 -15.70 11.84 -6.36
C SER A 69 -14.83 11.74 -7.61
N ARG A 70 -13.54 11.41 -7.46
CA ARG A 70 -12.63 11.26 -8.59
C ARG A 70 -11.42 10.40 -8.29
N ARG A 71 -10.81 9.81 -9.32
CA ARG A 71 -9.50 9.15 -9.21
C ARG A 71 -8.37 10.16 -9.43
N THR A 72 -7.44 10.27 -8.47
CA THR A 72 -6.27 11.19 -8.55
C THR A 72 -4.98 10.46 -8.92
N GLY A 73 -4.91 9.14 -8.73
CA GLY A 73 -3.78 8.32 -9.15
C GLY A 73 -4.15 6.84 -9.21
N LEU A 74 -3.18 5.98 -9.54
CA LEU A 74 -3.42 4.54 -9.72
C LEU A 74 -4.10 3.89 -8.51
N LEU A 75 -3.75 4.30 -7.29
CA LEU A 75 -4.32 3.78 -6.04
C LEU A 75 -4.81 4.90 -5.11
N SER A 76 -5.03 6.11 -5.64
CA SER A 76 -5.41 7.27 -4.84
C SER A 76 -6.71 7.86 -5.37
N TYR A 77 -7.68 8.00 -4.49
CA TYR A 77 -9.03 8.45 -4.80
C TYR A 77 -9.40 9.65 -3.90
N LEU A 78 -10.21 10.56 -4.42
CA LEU A 78 -10.93 11.53 -3.60
C LEU A 78 -12.29 10.97 -3.25
N VAL A 79 -12.59 10.96 -1.95
CA VAL A 79 -13.85 10.48 -1.40
C VAL A 79 -14.54 11.64 -0.70
N SER A 80 -15.82 11.84 -1.00
CA SER A 80 -16.70 12.75 -0.30
C SER A 80 -17.25 12.07 0.94
N ILE A 81 -16.88 12.56 2.13
CA ILE A 81 -17.31 12.05 3.43
C ILE A 81 -17.93 13.25 4.16
N ASP A 82 -19.21 13.16 4.52
CA ASP A 82 -19.94 14.25 5.20
C ASP A 82 -19.78 15.63 4.55
N GLY A 83 -19.75 15.67 3.20
CA GLY A 83 -19.57 16.89 2.41
C GLY A 83 -18.13 17.40 2.31
N GLN A 84 -17.15 16.73 2.92
CA GLN A 84 -15.72 17.03 2.78
C GLN A 84 -15.02 16.07 1.82
N LEU A 85 -14.25 16.61 0.89
CA LEU A 85 -13.39 15.82 0.01
C LEU A 85 -12.09 15.45 0.72
N LYS A 86 -11.86 14.16 0.90
CA LYS A 86 -10.62 13.62 1.48
C LYS A 86 -9.91 12.70 0.49
N ARG A 87 -8.58 12.81 0.44
CA ARG A 87 -7.74 11.91 -0.35
C ARG A 87 -7.46 10.63 0.43
N MET A 88 -7.83 9.49 -0.16
CA MET A 88 -7.67 8.16 0.43
C MET A 88 -6.95 7.20 -0.51
N HIS A 89 -6.22 6.25 0.06
CA HIS A 89 -5.60 5.14 -0.68
C HIS A 89 -6.59 4.00 -0.89
N ALA A 90 -6.46 3.24 -1.97
CA ALA A 90 -7.34 2.10 -2.30
C ALA A 90 -7.49 1.08 -1.16
N ASP A 91 -6.42 0.85 -0.40
CA ASP A 91 -6.44 -0.08 0.75
C ASP A 91 -7.29 0.42 1.93
N HIS A 92 -7.49 1.74 2.04
CA HIS A 92 -8.37 2.33 3.05
C HIS A 92 -9.83 2.37 2.60
N LEU A 93 -10.13 1.89 1.39
CA LEU A 93 -11.47 1.85 0.83
C LEU A 93 -11.96 0.40 0.75
N ARG A 94 -13.25 0.23 1.02
CA ARG A 94 -13.96 -1.04 0.85
C ARG A 94 -15.24 -0.78 0.07
N HIS A 95 -15.56 -1.69 -0.86
CA HIS A 95 -16.86 -1.65 -1.52
C HIS A 95 -17.95 -1.76 -0.45
N ARG A 96 -18.91 -0.85 -0.50
CA ARG A 96 -20.17 -1.02 0.21
C ARG A 96 -20.97 -2.02 -0.62
N HIS A 97 -20.73 -3.31 -0.40
CA HIS A 97 -21.52 -4.35 -1.06
C HIS A 97 -23.00 -4.06 -0.77
N LEU A 98 -23.74 -3.59 -1.78
CA LEU A 98 -25.15 -3.93 -1.88
C LEU A 98 -25.16 -5.37 -2.36
N SER A 99 -25.28 -6.30 -1.42
CA SER A 99 -25.83 -7.61 -1.73
C SER A 99 -27.32 -7.40 -2.04
N GLU A 100 -27.63 -6.95 -3.26
CA GLU A 100 -28.96 -7.17 -3.82
C GLU A 100 -29.07 -8.66 -4.16
N GLY A 101 -29.73 -9.41 -3.27
CA GLY A 101 -30.48 -10.61 -3.60
C GLY A 101 -29.69 -11.88 -3.94
N GLU A 102 -29.32 -12.65 -2.92
CA GLU A 102 -29.54 -14.11 -3.00
C GLU A 102 -31.04 -14.37 -2.72
N LYS A 103 -31.86 -14.19 -3.76
CA LYS A 103 -33.13 -14.92 -3.91
C LYS A 103 -32.97 -15.86 -5.10
N MET A 104 -32.72 -17.14 -4.84
CA MET A 104 -33.38 -18.30 -5.44
C MET A 104 -32.82 -19.59 -4.85
#